data_AF-T1CA18-F1
#
_entry.id   AF-T1CA18-F1
#
_cell.length_a   1.000
_cell.length_b   1.000
_cell.length_c   1.000
_cell.angle_alpha   90.00
_cell.angle_beta   90.00
_cell.angle_gamma   90.00
#
_symmetry.space_group_name_H-M   'P 1'
#
loop_
_entity.id
_entity.type
_entity.pdbx_description
1 polymer ?
#
loop_
_entity_poly.entity_id
_entity_poly.type
_entity_poly.pdbx_seq_one_letter_code
_entity_poly.pdbx_strand_id
1 'polypeptide(L)'
;MFVEEVITECRKRGATRADILAFEFEMGLFPAVLDEAKGKGIDLAPKTIPPEVFDKRAVDKGQVQFYDISFIGAAARYDAKDKLRLAIELTDF
;
A
#
# COMPACT_ATOMS: atom_id res chain seq x y z
N MET A 1 6.70 4.94 6.01
CA MET A 1 6.51 3.63 5.37
C MET A 1 7.89 2.98 5.24
N PHE A 2 8.13 1.80 5.81
CA PHE A 2 9.43 1.15 5.70
C PHE A 2 9.34 0.00 4.69
N VAL A 3 9.82 0.25 3.47
CA VAL A 3 9.86 -0.77 2.41
C VAL A 3 10.66 -2.01 2.85
N GLU A 4 11.63 -1.84 3.75
CA GLU A 4 12.38 -2.92 4.39
C GLU A 4 11.50 -3.90 5.17
N GLU A 5 10.46 -3.42 5.85
CA GLU A 5 9.49 -4.29 6.55
C GLU A 5 8.70 -5.12 5.55
N VAL A 6 8.31 -4.53 4.40
CA VAL A 6 7.64 -5.24 3.31
C VAL A 6 8.54 -6.34 2.75
N ILE A 7 9.82 -6.04 2.49
CA ILE A 7 10.81 -7.03 2.03
C ILE A 7 10.95 -8.16 3.06
N THR A 8 11.03 -7.82 4.34
CA THR A 8 11.16 -8.79 5.44
C THR A 8 9.95 -9.72 5.52
N GLU A 9 8.74 -9.17 5.48
CA GLU A 9 7.52 -9.98 5.53
C GLU A 9 7.37 -10.83 4.26
N CYS A 10 7.74 -10.32 3.09
CA CYS A 10 7.76 -11.10 1.84
C CYS A 10 8.66 -12.33 1.97
N ARG A 11 9.87 -12.18 2.50
CA ARG A 11 10.78 -13.32 2.76
C ARG A 11 10.19 -14.31 3.75
N LYS A 12 9.59 -13.84 4.84
CA LYS A 12 8.98 -14.69 5.86
C LYS A 12 7.80 -15.49 5.32
N ARG A 13 7.05 -14.93 4.38
CA ARG A 13 5.85 -15.54 3.78
C ARG A 13 6.14 -16.28 2.46
N GLY A 14 7.34 -16.17 1.91
CA GLY A 14 7.67 -16.69 0.59
C GLY A 14 6.99 -15.94 -0.55
N ALA A 15 6.57 -14.69 -0.33
CA ALA A 15 6.01 -13.85 -1.38
C ALA A 15 7.15 -13.33 -2.26
N THR A 16 6.98 -13.45 -3.57
CA THR A 16 7.99 -13.05 -4.57
C THR A 16 7.67 -11.72 -5.25
N ARG A 17 6.51 -11.12 -4.95
CA ARG A 17 6.08 -9.84 -5.52
C ARG A 17 5.24 -9.05 -4.53
N ALA A 18 5.44 -7.74 -4.50
CA ALA A 18 4.57 -6.81 -3.79
C ALA A 18 4.42 -5.49 -4.57
N ASP A 19 3.19 -5.00 -4.71
CA ASP A 19 2.90 -3.67 -5.22
C ASP A 19 2.84 -2.69 -4.02
N ILE A 20 3.53 -1.55 -4.10
CA ILE A 20 3.61 -0.54 -3.03
C ILE A 20 2.88 0.72 -3.50
N LEU A 21 1.72 1.02 -2.91
CA LEU A 21 0.96 2.24 -3.20
C LEU A 21 1.22 3.30 -2.13
N ALA A 22 1.86 4.41 -2.51
CA ALA A 22 2.11 5.55 -1.62
C ALA A 22 2.45 6.82 -2.41
N PHE A 23 2.54 7.98 -1.74
CA PHE A 23 3.07 9.19 -2.37
C PHE A 23 4.57 9.06 -2.63
N GLU A 24 5.06 9.70 -3.70
CA GLU A 24 6.47 9.63 -4.09
C GLU A 24 7.43 10.03 -2.96
N PHE A 25 7.09 11.08 -2.22
CA PHE A 25 7.87 11.55 -1.08
C PHE A 25 7.83 10.60 0.14
N GLU A 26 6.77 9.80 0.30
CA GLU A 26 6.65 8.84 1.40
C GLU A 26 7.32 7.50 1.09
N MET A 27 7.34 7.11 -0.19
CA MET A 27 7.88 5.83 -0.62
C MET A 27 9.38 5.73 -0.31
N GLY A 28 10.13 6.83 -0.40
CA GLY A 28 11.58 6.82 -0.15
C GLY A 28 12.30 5.72 -0.95
N LEU A 29 11.72 5.32 -2.09
CA LEU A 29 12.16 4.19 -2.90
C LEU A 29 13.36 4.65 -3.72
N PHE A 30 14.52 4.65 -3.08
CA PHE A 30 15.78 4.85 -3.78
C PHE A 30 16.11 3.60 -4.60
N PRO A 31 16.78 3.75 -5.76
CA PRO A 31 17.21 2.62 -6.59
C PRO A 31 17.86 1.47 -5.78
N ALA A 32 18.63 1.81 -4.75
CA ALA A 32 19.27 0.84 -3.85
C ALA A 32 18.29 -0.13 -3.15
N VAL A 33 17.10 0.34 -2.73
CA VAL A 33 16.10 -0.50 -2.04
C VAL A 33 15.45 -1.49 -3.01
N LEU A 34 15.19 -1.04 -4.24
CA LEU A 34 14.67 -1.90 -5.31
C LEU A 34 15.70 -2.97 -5.70
N ASP A 35 16.97 -2.59 -5.81
CA ASP A 35 18.07 -3.51 -6.09
C ASP A 35 18.25 -4.53 -4.96
N GLU A 36 18.14 -4.12 -3.70
CA GLU A 36 18.20 -5.01 -2.55
C GLU A 36 17.04 -6.03 -2.56
N ALA A 37 15.81 -5.57 -2.81
CA ALA A 37 14.65 -6.45 -2.90
C ALA A 37 14.81 -7.47 -4.03
N LYS A 38 15.28 -7.01 -5.19
CA LYS A 38 15.55 -7.86 -6.35
C LYS A 38 16.65 -8.88 -6.06
N GLY A 39 17.71 -8.48 -5.37
CA GLY A 39 18.77 -9.39 -4.89
C GLY A 39 18.26 -10.44 -3.90
N LYS A 40 17.16 -10.15 -3.20
CA LYS A 40 16.44 -11.09 -2.32
C LYS A 40 15.34 -11.89 -3.05
N GLY A 41 15.21 -11.75 -4.36
CA GLY A 41 14.22 -12.46 -5.18
C GLY A 41 12.79 -11.93 -5.07
N ILE A 42 12.63 -10.67 -4.66
CA ILE A 42 11.34 -10.00 -4.49
C ILE A 42 11.21 -8.90 -5.55
N ASP A 43 10.15 -8.99 -6.36
CA ASP A 43 9.74 -7.98 -7.33
C ASP A 43 8.88 -6.92 -6.62
N LEU A 44 9.48 -5.76 -6.30
CA LEU A 44 8.76 -4.63 -5.74
C LEU A 44 8.32 -3.68 -6.85
N ALA A 45 7.02 -3.43 -6.94
CA ALA A 45 6.41 -2.57 -7.93
C ALA A 45 5.82 -1.31 -7.26
N PRO A 46 6.50 -0.15 -7.29
CA PRO A 46 5.91 1.09 -6.84
C PRO A 46 4.70 1.50 -7.68
N LYS A 47 3.68 2.02 -7.00
CA LYS A 47 2.49 2.67 -7.54
C LYS A 47 2.39 4.03 -6.84
N THR A 48 2.56 5.10 -7.60
CA THR A 48 2.50 6.45 -7.02
C THR A 48 1.04 6.89 -6.89
N ILE A 49 0.63 7.32 -5.69
CA ILE A 49 -0.63 8.06 -5.52
C ILE A 49 -0.43 9.43 -6.16
N PRO A 50 -1.24 9.79 -7.16
CA PRO A 50 -0.93 10.95 -7.96
C PRO A 50 -1.46 12.21 -7.25
N PRO A 51 -0.74 13.35 -7.30
CA PRO A 51 -1.05 14.52 -6.47
C PRO A 51 -2.41 15.18 -6.81
N GLU A 52 -2.98 14.92 -7.98
CA GLU A 52 -4.31 15.38 -8.37
C GLU A 52 -5.44 14.80 -7.52
N VAL A 53 -5.19 13.79 -6.68
CA VAL A 53 -6.16 13.36 -5.66
C VAL A 53 -6.52 14.50 -4.70
N PHE A 54 -5.64 15.49 -4.56
CA PHE A 54 -5.87 16.71 -3.79
C PHE A 54 -6.53 17.85 -4.59
N ASP A 55 -6.74 17.69 -5.92
CA ASP A 55 -7.43 18.71 -6.72
C ASP A 55 -8.88 18.82 -6.23
N LYS A 56 -9.28 20.05 -5.88
CA LYS A 56 -10.65 20.36 -5.43
C LYS A 56 -11.72 19.85 -6.41
N ARG A 57 -11.44 19.83 -7.71
CA ARG A 57 -12.35 19.29 -8.73
C ARG A 57 -12.57 17.78 -8.60
N ALA A 58 -11.59 17.02 -8.14
CA ALA A 58 -11.75 15.59 -7.87
C ALA A 58 -12.65 15.36 -6.63
N VAL A 59 -12.49 16.22 -5.62
CA VAL A 59 -13.36 16.25 -4.42
C VAL A 59 -14.79 16.64 -4.78
N ASP A 60 -14.96 17.72 -5.55
CA ASP A 60 -16.28 18.23 -5.97
C ASP A 60 -17.05 17.22 -6.84
N LYS A 61 -16.34 16.37 -7.60
CA LYS A 61 -16.92 15.26 -8.40
C LYS A 61 -17.18 13.99 -7.58
N GLY A 62 -16.86 13.98 -6.29
CA GLY A 62 -17.01 12.81 -5.42
C GLY A 62 -16.05 11.66 -5.74
N GLN A 63 -14.97 11.93 -6.47
CA GLN A 63 -13.95 10.93 -6.80
C GLN A 63 -12.98 10.68 -5.64
N VAL A 64 -12.84 11.67 -4.76
CA VAL A 64 -12.01 11.62 -3.56
C VAL A 64 -12.80 12.20 -2.40
N GLN A 65 -12.72 11.53 -1.25
CA GLN A 65 -13.31 11.99 0.00
C GLN A 65 -12.22 12.06 1.06
N PHE A 66 -12.05 13.24 1.65
CA PHE A 66 -11.12 13.47 2.74
C PHE A 66 -11.86 13.37 4.08
N TYR A 67 -11.21 12.73 5.05
CA TYR A 67 -11.70 12.55 6.41
C TYR A 67 -10.69 13.17 7.37
N ASP A 68 -11.15 14.04 8.26
CA ASP A 68 -10.31 14.65 9.31
C ASP A 68 -10.42 13.80 10.58
N ILE A 69 -9.57 12.78 10.67
CA ILE A 69 -9.60 11.77 11.73
C ILE A 69 -8.21 11.55 12.31
N SER A 70 -8.14 11.21 13.61
CA SER A 70 -6.87 10.94 14.31
C SER A 70 -6.40 9.50 14.19
N PHE A 71 -7.29 8.59 13.80
CA PHE A 71 -6.99 7.19 13.49
C PHE A 71 -8.09 6.64 12.58
N ILE A 72 -7.79 5.50 11.94
CA ILE A 72 -8.78 4.69 11.22
C ILE A 72 -8.68 3.26 11.74
N GLY A 73 -9.81 2.64 12.07
CA GLY A 73 -9.87 1.22 12.37
C GLY A 73 -9.73 0.42 11.08
N ALA A 74 -8.95 -0.66 11.09
CA ALA A 74 -8.81 -1.56 9.95
C ALA A 74 -8.86 -3.03 10.43
N ALA A 75 -9.84 -3.79 9.93
CA ALA A 75 -10.04 -5.19 10.26
C ALA A 75 -9.95 -6.07 9.01
N ALA A 76 -9.10 -7.10 9.08
CA ALA A 76 -9.00 -8.11 8.03
C ALA A 76 -10.22 -9.05 8.04
N ARG A 77 -10.88 -9.19 6.89
CA ARG A 77 -11.95 -10.15 6.63
C ARG A 77 -11.44 -11.20 5.64
N TYR A 78 -11.29 -12.42 6.14
CA TYR A 78 -10.80 -13.56 5.36
C TYR A 78 -11.99 -14.33 4.78
N ASP A 79 -11.90 -14.71 3.51
CA ASP A 79 -12.91 -15.56 2.88
C ASP A 79 -12.72 -17.03 3.31
N ALA A 80 -13.81 -17.68 3.70
CA ALA A 80 -13.78 -19.06 4.17
C ALA A 80 -13.52 -20.09 3.06
N LYS A 81 -13.85 -19.75 1.81
CA LYS A 81 -13.74 -20.62 0.64
C LYS A 81 -12.54 -20.26 -0.23
N ASP A 82 -12.19 -18.98 -0.32
CA ASP A 82 -11.04 -18.48 -1.09
C ASP A 82 -9.94 -17.94 -0.17
N LYS A 83 -8.94 -18.79 0.10
CA LYS A 83 -7.83 -18.46 1.02
C LYS A 83 -6.97 -17.29 0.57
N LEU A 84 -7.04 -16.88 -0.71
CA LEU A 84 -6.27 -15.76 -1.25
C LEU A 84 -7.08 -14.47 -1.31
N ARG A 85 -8.37 -14.53 -0.99
CA ARG A 85 -9.24 -13.36 -0.93
C ARG A 85 -9.18 -12.72 0.45
N LEU A 86 -8.75 -11.46 0.48
CA LEU A 86 -8.71 -10.61 1.66
C LEU A 86 -9.53 -9.36 1.39
N ALA A 87 -10.44 -9.02 2.31
CA ALA A 87 -11.06 -7.71 2.36
C ALA A 87 -10.58 -6.98 3.62
N ILE A 88 -10.30 -5.69 3.48
CA ILE A 88 -10.01 -4.82 4.63
C ILE A 88 -11.26 -4.00 4.88
N GLU A 89 -11.88 -4.20 6.02
CA GLU A 89 -12.96 -3.35 6.50
C GLU A 89 -12.35 -2.19 7.25
N LEU A 90 -12.68 -0.98 6.81
CA LEU A 90 -12.30 0.24 7.49
C LEU A 90 -13.44 0.63 8.44
N THR A 91 -13.12 1.12 9.63
CA THR A 91 -14.08 1.65 10.61
C THR A 91 -13.58 2.98 11.15
N ASP A 92 -14.47 3.73 11.80
CA ASP A 92 -14.12 4.98 12.51
C ASP A 92 -13.63 6.11 11.58
N PHE A 93 -14.21 6.22 10.38
CA PHE A 93 -13.99 7.30 9.40
C PHE A 93 -15.30 7.97 8.98
#